data_AF-A0A3P6EB38-F1
#
_entry.id   AF-A0A3P6EB38-F1
#
_cell.length_a   1.000
_cell.length_b   1.000
_cell.length_c   1.000
_cell.angle_alpha   90.00
_cell.angle_beta   90.00
_cell.angle_gamma   90.00
#
_symmetry.space_group_name_H-M   'P 1'
#
loop_
_entity.id
_entity.type
_entity.pdbx_description
1 polymer ?
#
loop_
_entity_poly.entity_id
_entity_poly.type
_entity_poly.pdbx_seq_one_letter_code
_entity_poly.pdbx_strand_id
1 'polypeptide(L)'
;MNIVQSHAEADAFFCFVELLSGFRDFYCQQLDNSVVGIRSAITRLSQLVRKHDEELWRHLEITHQSKISVNPQFYAFRWITLLLTQEFIFFDSLHIWDALLSDPEGPLESLLGICCAMLVLVRKRLIAGDFTSNMKLLQHYPTTNISHLLFSCI
;
A
#
# COMPACT_ATOMS: atom_id res chain seq x y z
N MET A 1 -19.65 -4.40 33.48
CA MET A 1 -19.00 -4.28 32.16
C MET A 1 -19.13 -2.82 31.70
N ASN A 2 -18.38 -1.88 32.30
CA ASN A 2 -18.49 -0.43 32.03
C ASN A 2 -17.13 0.32 32.09
N ILE A 3 -16.00 -0.39 32.23
CA ILE A 3 -14.68 0.24 32.45
C ILE A 3 -13.97 0.55 31.12
N VAL A 4 -14.33 -0.13 30.03
CA VAL A 4 -13.67 0.06 28.71
C VAL A 4 -14.07 1.40 28.05
N GLN A 5 -15.19 2.01 28.45
CA GLN A 5 -15.76 3.14 27.70
C GLN A 5 -15.27 4.53 28.11
N SER A 6 -14.79 4.73 29.35
CA SER A 6 -14.47 6.09 29.83
C SER A 6 -13.23 6.70 29.17
N HIS A 7 -12.37 5.87 28.59
CA HIS A 7 -11.13 6.30 27.93
C HIS A 7 -11.00 5.82 26.49
N ALA A 8 -11.96 5.03 25.97
CA ALA A 8 -11.88 4.49 24.60
C ALA A 8 -11.66 5.56 23.52
N GLU A 9 -12.32 6.73 23.65
CA GLU A 9 -12.12 7.85 22.73
C GLU A 9 -10.69 8.40 22.81
N ALA A 10 -10.21 8.68 24.03
CA ALA A 10 -8.88 9.22 24.25
C ALA A 10 -7.79 8.24 23.80
N ASP A 11 -7.93 6.96 24.14
CA ASP A 11 -7.00 5.90 23.74
C ASP A 11 -6.98 5.76 22.21
N ALA A 12 -8.15 5.70 21.56
CA ALA A 12 -8.24 5.65 20.10
C ALA A 12 -7.62 6.89 19.45
N PHE A 13 -7.84 8.08 20.03
CA PHE A 13 -7.23 9.32 19.54
C PHE A 13 -5.71 9.27 19.60
N PHE A 14 -5.13 8.88 20.74
CA PHE A 14 -3.67 8.81 20.87
C PHE A 14 -3.05 7.70 20.01
N CYS A 15 -3.67 6.52 19.93
CA CYS A 15 -3.23 5.48 19.02
C CYS A 15 -3.26 5.94 17.55
N PHE A 16 -4.31 6.66 17.16
CA PHE A 16 -4.43 7.21 15.81
C PHE A 16 -3.38 8.29 15.52
N VAL A 17 -3.14 9.20 16.47
CA VAL A 17 -2.12 10.24 16.35
C VAL A 17 -0.73 9.62 16.21
N GLU A 18 -0.42 8.62 17.05
CA GLU A 18 0.87 7.93 16.99
C GLU A 18 1.06 7.22 15.65
N LEU A 19 0.07 6.43 15.22
CA LEU A 19 0.09 5.76 13.92
C LEU A 19 0.29 6.74 12.77
N LEU A 20 -0.52 7.81 12.72
CA LEU A 20 -0.45 8.79 11.63
C LEU A 20 0.77 9.70 11.71
N SER A 21 1.44 9.81 12.85
CA SER A 21 2.64 10.64 12.97
C SER A 21 3.72 10.22 11.96
N GLY A 22 3.87 8.91 11.72
CA GLY A 22 4.79 8.34 10.73
C GLY A 22 4.36 8.53 9.27
N PHE A 23 3.11 8.91 9.02
CA PHE A 23 2.54 9.11 7.69
C PHE A 23 2.10 10.56 7.43
N ARG A 24 2.35 11.46 8.38
CA ARG A 24 1.82 12.83 8.40
C ARG A 24 2.14 13.59 7.11
N ASP A 25 3.35 13.41 6.60
CA ASP A 25 3.84 14.13 5.43
C ASP A 25 3.07 13.75 4.16
N PHE A 26 2.39 12.60 4.13
CA PHE A 26 1.57 12.16 3.01
C PHE A 26 0.26 12.94 2.87
N TYR A 27 -0.17 13.62 3.94
CA TYR A 27 -1.39 14.43 3.97
C TYR A 27 -1.10 15.93 3.84
N CYS A 28 0.17 16.31 3.78
CA CYS A 28 0.58 17.70 3.59
C CYS A 28 0.82 17.97 2.11
N GLN A 29 -0.13 18.62 1.43
CA GLN A 29 -0.05 18.94 0.00
C GLN A 29 1.26 19.66 -0.40
N GLN A 30 1.79 20.49 0.50
CA GLN A 30 3.05 21.21 0.28
C GLN A 30 4.26 20.28 0.17
N LEU A 31 4.17 19.09 0.77
CA LEU A 31 5.21 18.07 0.79
C LEU A 31 5.06 17.04 -0.32
N ASP A 32 3.99 17.06 -1.13
CA ASP A 32 3.75 16.06 -2.19
C ASP A 32 4.94 15.85 -3.12
N ASN A 33 5.67 16.92 -3.44
CA ASN A 33 6.85 16.89 -4.32
C ASN A 33 8.19 16.74 -3.57
N SER A 34 8.16 16.59 -2.25
CA SER A 34 9.34 16.41 -1.41
C SER A 34 9.72 14.93 -1.29
N VAL A 35 10.93 14.67 -0.79
CA VAL A 35 11.45 13.31 -0.54
C VAL A 35 10.68 12.55 0.54
N VAL A 36 9.93 13.25 1.39
CA VAL A 36 9.10 12.66 2.46
C VAL A 36 7.62 12.58 2.07
N GLY A 37 7.22 13.15 0.94
CA GLY A 37 5.84 13.20 0.50
C GLY A 37 5.34 11.90 -0.11
N ILE A 38 4.03 11.85 -0.36
CA ILE A 38 3.34 10.68 -0.93
C ILE A 38 3.90 10.26 -2.30
N ARG A 39 4.34 11.21 -3.16
CA ARG A 39 4.93 10.86 -4.47
C ARG A 39 6.26 10.13 -4.31
N SER A 40 7.04 10.48 -3.28
CA SER A 40 8.27 9.77 -2.95
C SER A 40 7.96 8.34 -2.52
N ALA A 41 6.98 8.13 -1.62
CA ALA A 41 6.54 6.79 -1.23
C ALA A 41 6.06 5.94 -2.41
N ILE A 42 5.26 6.52 -3.33
CA ILE A 42 4.82 5.83 -4.56
C ILE A 42 6.01 5.49 -5.46
N THR A 43 7.01 6.37 -5.54
CA THR A 43 8.25 6.11 -6.30
C THR A 43 9.06 4.98 -5.67
N ARG A 44 9.15 4.94 -4.34
CA ARG A 44 9.81 3.86 -3.59
C ARG A 44 9.10 2.52 -3.80
N LEU A 45 7.76 2.50 -3.81
CA LEU A 45 7.00 1.30 -4.20
C LEU A 45 7.38 0.83 -5.61
N SER A 46 7.42 1.73 -6.59
CA SER A 46 7.81 1.40 -7.96
C SER A 46 9.22 0.79 -8.03
N GLN A 47 10.18 1.36 -7.28
CA GLN A 47 11.54 0.82 -7.18
C GLN A 47 11.58 -0.55 -6.50
N LEU A 48 10.74 -0.78 -5.49
CA LEU A 48 10.63 -2.07 -4.83
C LEU A 48 10.10 -3.13 -5.80
N VAL A 49 9.05 -2.82 -6.56
CA VAL A 49 8.53 -3.72 -7.61
C VAL A 49 9.62 -4.02 -8.64
N ARG A 50 10.40 -3.02 -9.08
CA ARG A 50 11.53 -3.23 -9.99
C ARG A 50 12.57 -4.22 -9.42
N LYS A 51 12.88 -4.10 -8.14
CA LYS A 51 13.85 -4.98 -7.45
C LYS A 51 13.34 -6.42 -7.36
N HIS A 52 12.05 -6.64 -7.13
CA HIS A 52 11.47 -7.97 -6.93
C HIS A 52 10.97 -8.64 -8.21
N ASP A 53 10.42 -7.87 -9.16
CA ASP A 53 9.88 -8.36 -10.42
C ASP A 53 10.06 -7.29 -11.52
N GLU A 54 11.25 -7.26 -12.12
CA GLU A 54 11.60 -6.27 -13.15
C GLU A 54 10.69 -6.37 -14.39
N GLU A 55 10.22 -7.57 -14.74
CA GLU A 55 9.32 -7.78 -15.87
C GLU A 55 7.97 -7.11 -15.61
N LEU A 56 7.38 -7.34 -14.43
CA LEU A 56 6.15 -6.68 -14.02
C LEU A 56 6.31 -5.16 -13.96
N TRP A 57 7.42 -4.69 -13.38
CA TRP A 57 7.72 -3.26 -13.30
C TRP A 57 7.76 -2.61 -14.69
N ARG A 58 8.51 -3.19 -15.65
CA ARG A 58 8.57 -2.68 -17.02
C ARG A 58 7.20 -2.67 -17.69
N HIS A 59 6.36 -3.65 -17.40
CA HIS A 59 5.00 -3.74 -17.93
C HIS A 59 4.07 -2.66 -17.35
N LEU A 60 4.27 -2.23 -16.10
CA LEU A 60 3.45 -1.18 -15.48
C LEU A 60 3.99 0.24 -15.74
N GLU A 61 5.30 0.38 -15.95
CA GLU A 61 5.96 1.66 -16.12
C GLU A 61 5.50 2.39 -17.39
N ILE A 62 5.35 3.71 -17.30
CA ILE A 62 5.09 4.59 -18.45
C ILE A 62 6.39 4.80 -19.23
N THR A 63 6.75 3.82 -20.06
CA THR A 63 7.87 3.93 -21.01
C THR A 63 7.39 3.78 -22.45
N HIS A 64 8.20 4.25 -23.39
CA HIS A 64 7.95 4.05 -24.82
C HIS A 64 7.90 2.56 -25.23
N GLN A 65 8.47 1.65 -24.42
CA GLN A 65 8.43 0.20 -24.68
C GLN A 65 7.28 -0.52 -23.97
N SER A 66 6.68 0.08 -22.94
CA SER A 66 5.59 -0.58 -22.23
C SER A 66 4.30 -0.49 -23.02
N LYS A 67 3.65 -1.64 -23.24
CA LYS A 67 2.35 -1.70 -23.94
C LYS A 67 1.23 -1.05 -23.12
N ILE A 68 1.39 -0.95 -21.80
CA ILE A 68 0.34 -0.53 -20.85
C ILE A 68 0.97 0.41 -19.81
N SER A 69 0.62 1.69 -19.89
CA SER A 69 1.16 2.75 -19.03
C SER A 69 0.21 3.05 -17.87
N VAL A 70 0.23 2.23 -16.81
CA VAL A 70 -0.60 2.49 -15.61
C VAL A 70 0.21 3.31 -14.61
N ASN A 71 -0.07 4.61 -14.52
CA ASN A 71 0.57 5.47 -13.52
C ASN A 71 0.28 4.93 -12.10
N PRO A 72 1.30 4.59 -11.30
CA PRO A 72 1.13 4.13 -9.93
C PRO A 72 0.27 5.04 -9.05
N GLN A 73 0.24 6.35 -9.34
CA GLN A 73 -0.60 7.30 -8.62
C GLN A 73 -2.10 6.97 -8.67
N PHE A 74 -2.59 6.28 -9.71
CA PHE A 74 -4.03 5.97 -9.85
C PHE A 74 -4.52 4.83 -8.95
N TYR A 75 -3.62 4.04 -8.36
CA TYR A 75 -3.96 2.97 -7.42
C TYR A 75 -3.21 3.10 -6.09
N ALA A 76 -1.88 3.30 -6.14
CA ALA A 76 -1.01 3.27 -4.97
C ALA A 76 -1.23 4.47 -4.04
N PHE A 77 -1.66 5.63 -4.56
CA PHE A 77 -1.99 6.79 -3.72
C PHE A 77 -3.02 6.41 -2.66
N ARG A 78 -4.13 5.78 -3.08
CA ARG A 78 -5.21 5.34 -2.19
C ARG A 78 -4.76 4.23 -1.25
N TRP A 79 -4.01 3.25 -1.76
CA TRP A 79 -3.47 2.15 -0.94
C TRP A 79 -2.60 2.66 0.20
N ILE A 80 -1.68 3.58 -0.10
CA ILE A 80 -0.71 4.11 0.88
C ILE A 80 -1.39 5.08 1.84
N THR A 81 -2.15 6.06 1.33
CA THR A 81 -2.80 7.08 2.18
C THR A 81 -3.92 6.52 3.05
N LEU A 82 -4.51 5.38 2.72
CA LEU A 82 -5.54 4.74 3.54
C LEU A 82 -5.04 3.50 4.28
N LEU A 83 -3.72 3.26 4.29
CA LEU A 83 -3.10 2.11 4.96
C LEU A 83 -3.83 0.79 4.61
N LEU A 84 -4.18 0.64 3.33
CA LEU A 84 -4.90 -0.51 2.74
C LEU A 84 -6.32 -0.81 3.28
N THR A 85 -6.88 0.05 4.14
CA THR A 85 -8.20 -0.18 4.77
C THR A 85 -9.40 -0.25 3.81
N GLN A 86 -9.23 0.18 2.56
CA GLN A 86 -10.25 0.05 1.52
C GLN A 86 -10.06 -1.16 0.60
N GLU A 87 -8.91 -1.85 0.66
CA GLU A 87 -8.65 -3.05 -0.16
C GLU A 87 -9.09 -4.33 0.55
N PHE A 88 -9.14 -4.28 1.88
CA PHE A 88 -9.36 -5.43 2.72
C PHE A 88 -10.51 -5.20 3.68
N ILE A 89 -11.16 -6.30 4.08
CA ILE A 89 -12.17 -6.25 5.12
C ILE A 89 -11.54 -5.85 6.47
N PHE A 90 -12.38 -5.45 7.42
CA PHE A 90 -11.91 -4.93 8.71
C PHE A 90 -10.91 -5.85 9.43
N PHE A 91 -11.24 -7.13 9.58
CA PHE A 91 -10.34 -8.10 10.25
C PHE A 91 -9.00 -8.26 9.55
N ASP A 92 -9.00 -8.29 8.21
CA ASP A 92 -7.80 -8.38 7.40
C ASP A 92 -6.93 -7.11 7.52
N SER A 93 -7.58 -5.96 7.59
CA SER A 93 -6.90 -4.67 7.82
C SER A 93 -6.22 -4.64 9.18
N LEU A 94 -6.83 -5.19 10.24
CA LEU A 94 -6.20 -5.31 11.55
C LEU A 94 -4.93 -6.18 11.50
N HIS A 95 -4.98 -7.34 10.84
CA HIS A 95 -3.79 -8.18 10.68
C HIS A 95 -2.66 -7.51 9.90
N ILE A 96 -3.01 -6.73 8.86
CA ILE A 96 -2.03 -5.91 8.15
C ILE A 96 -1.42 -4.90 9.10
N TRP A 97 -2.24 -4.21 9.90
CA TRP A 97 -1.77 -3.18 10.83
C TRP A 97 -0.91 -3.75 11.96
N ASP A 98 -1.18 -4.97 12.43
CA ASP A 98 -0.28 -5.67 13.34
C ASP A 98 1.11 -5.83 12.73
N ALA A 99 1.20 -6.21 11.45
CA ALA A 99 2.47 -6.30 10.74
C ALA A 99 3.14 -4.93 10.60
N LEU A 100 2.40 -3.90 10.16
CA LEU A 100 2.92 -2.54 10.01
C LEU A 100 3.52 -1.99 11.31
N LEU A 101 2.80 -2.15 12.42
CA LEU A 101 3.20 -1.62 13.72
C LEU A 101 4.31 -2.43 14.39
N SER A 102 4.48 -3.69 14.00
CA SER A 102 5.53 -4.57 14.54
C SER A 102 6.89 -4.43 13.85
N ASP A 103 6.95 -3.75 12.69
CA ASP A 103 8.15 -3.66 11.88
C ASP A 103 9.24 -2.77 12.51
N PRO A 104 10.43 -3.31 12.83
CA PRO A 104 11.54 -2.53 13.35
C PRO A 104 12.10 -1.50 12.35
N GLU A 105 11.94 -1.71 11.03
CA GLU A 105 12.34 -0.73 10.01
C GLU A 105 11.30 0.40 9.85
N GLY A 106 10.10 0.20 10.41
CA GLY A 106 9.03 1.18 10.48
C GLY A 106 7.83 0.86 9.59
N PRO A 107 6.66 1.45 9.89
CA PRO A 107 5.39 1.04 9.29
C PRO A 107 5.29 1.35 7.79
N LEU A 108 6.09 2.31 7.29
CA LEU A 108 6.14 2.59 5.86
C LEU A 108 6.83 1.46 5.06
N GLU A 109 7.91 0.87 5.57
CA GLU A 109 8.63 -0.18 4.85
C GLU A 109 7.77 -1.43 4.69
N SER A 110 7.14 -1.90 5.78
CA SER A 110 6.14 -2.95 5.72
C SER A 110 4.97 -2.62 4.79
N LEU A 111 4.45 -1.39 4.82
CA LEU A 111 3.35 -1.00 3.94
C LEU A 111 3.74 -1.08 2.46
N LEU A 112 4.92 -0.59 2.10
CA LEU A 112 5.44 -0.67 0.73
C LEU A 112 5.73 -2.12 0.33
N GLY A 113 6.26 -2.93 1.25
CA GLY A 113 6.45 -4.37 1.07
C GLY A 113 5.16 -5.10 0.74
N ILE A 114 4.10 -4.87 1.52
CA ILE A 114 2.77 -5.44 1.30
C ILE A 114 2.19 -4.97 -0.04
N CYS A 115 2.29 -3.68 -0.36
CA CYS A 115 1.83 -3.15 -1.65
C CYS A 115 2.59 -3.78 -2.83
N CYS A 116 3.89 -4.05 -2.68
CA CYS A 116 4.70 -4.74 -3.68
C CYS A 116 4.27 -6.20 -3.84
N ALA A 117 4.08 -6.92 -2.73
CA ALA A 117 3.60 -8.30 -2.74
C ALA A 117 2.20 -8.42 -3.37
N MET A 118 1.32 -7.45 -3.15
CA MET A 118 0.02 -7.38 -3.84
C MET A 118 0.20 -7.35 -5.36
N LEU A 119 1.05 -6.47 -5.88
CA LEU A 119 1.31 -6.39 -7.32
C LEU A 119 1.90 -7.69 -7.88
N VAL A 120 2.86 -8.28 -7.18
CA VAL A 120 3.50 -9.56 -7.57
C VAL A 120 2.49 -10.71 -7.56
N LEU A 121 1.58 -10.76 -6.59
CA LEU A 121 0.57 -11.80 -6.48
C LEU A 121 -0.35 -11.84 -7.70
N VAL A 122 -0.75 -10.67 -8.21
CA VAL A 122 -1.61 -10.57 -9.40
C VAL A 122 -0.83 -10.44 -10.71
N ARG A 123 0.51 -10.60 -10.71
CA ARG A 123 1.39 -10.39 -11.89
C ARG A 123 0.90 -11.05 -13.16
N LYS A 124 0.42 -12.30 -13.07
CA LYS A 124 -0.04 -13.07 -14.24
C LYS A 124 -1.23 -12.39 -14.93
N ARG A 125 -2.12 -11.80 -14.14
CA ARG A 125 -3.29 -11.06 -14.64
C ARG A 125 -2.87 -9.70 -15.18
N LEU A 126 -1.94 -9.02 -14.52
CA LEU A 126 -1.43 -7.72 -14.96
C LEU A 126 -0.72 -7.82 -16.32
N ILE A 127 0.19 -8.79 -16.47
CA ILE A 127 0.96 -8.97 -17.72
C ILE A 127 0.05 -9.36 -18.90
N ALA A 128 -0.99 -10.14 -18.64
CA ALA A 128 -1.93 -10.59 -19.67
C ALA A 128 -3.03 -9.57 -19.98
N GLY A 129 -3.31 -8.64 -19.07
CA GLY A 129 -4.34 -7.62 -19.20
C GLY A 129 -3.92 -6.47 -20.10
N ASP A 130 -4.90 -5.63 -20.45
CA ASP A 130 -4.72 -4.31 -21.06
C ASP A 130 -4.79 -3.19 -20.01
N PHE A 131 -4.64 -1.93 -20.42
CA PHE A 131 -4.69 -0.78 -19.51
C PHE A 131 -5.99 -0.74 -18.69
N THR A 132 -7.15 -0.92 -19.33
CA THR A 132 -8.46 -0.80 -18.68
C THR A 132 -8.68 -1.91 -17.65
N SER A 133 -8.37 -3.15 -18.03
CA SER A 133 -8.50 -4.31 -17.14
C SER A 133 -7.53 -4.25 -15.97
N ASN A 134 -6.28 -3.83 -16.20
CA ASN A 134 -5.28 -3.63 -15.15
C ASN A 134 -5.68 -2.51 -14.18
N MET A 135 -6.16 -1.37 -14.69
CA MET A 135 -6.64 -0.28 -13.84
C MET A 135 -7.82 -0.74 -12.97
N LYS A 136 -8.79 -1.44 -13.58
CA LYS A 136 -9.95 -1.97 -12.85
C LYS A 136 -9.54 -2.99 -11.79
N LEU A 137 -8.58 -3.86 -12.11
CA LEU A 137 -8.02 -4.84 -11.18
C LEU A 137 -7.33 -4.18 -9.98
N LEU A 138 -6.53 -3.15 -10.21
CA LEU A 138 -5.79 -2.47 -9.15
C LEU A 138 -6.67 -1.53 -8.31
N GLN A 139 -7.74 -0.99 -8.89
CA GLN A 139 -8.71 -0.18 -8.15
C GLN A 139 -9.74 -1.03 -7.39
N HIS A 140 -9.97 -2.28 -7.82
CA HIS A 140 -10.87 -3.24 -7.19
C HIS A 140 -10.12 -4.56 -6.96
N TYR A 141 -9.21 -4.52 -5.99
CA TYR A 141 -8.30 -5.63 -5.73
C TYR A 141 -9.08 -6.90 -5.34
N PRO A 142 -8.71 -8.09 -5.86
CA PRO A 142 -9.43 -9.33 -5.56
C PRO A 142 -9.22 -9.74 -4.10
N THR A 143 -10.21 -10.44 -3.54
CA THR A 143 -10.08 -11.06 -2.22
C THR A 143 -8.85 -11.95 -2.19
N THR A 144 -8.01 -11.73 -1.19
CA THR A 144 -6.69 -12.34 -1.08
C THR A 144 -6.52 -12.87 0.33
N ASN A 145 -5.90 -14.05 0.46
CA ASN A 145 -5.53 -14.57 1.77
C ASN A 145 -4.38 -13.75 2.35
N ILE A 146 -4.66 -12.97 3.40
CA ILE A 146 -3.69 -12.09 4.06
C ILE A 146 -2.48 -12.85 4.60
N SER A 147 -2.68 -14.03 5.19
CA SER A 147 -1.57 -14.82 5.73
C SER A 147 -0.57 -15.20 4.64
N HIS A 148 -1.05 -15.54 3.44
CA HIS A 148 -0.19 -15.78 2.29
C HIS A 148 0.50 -14.49 1.80
N LEU A 149 -0.21 -13.36 1.80
CA LEU A 149 0.35 -12.07 1.40
C LEU A 149 1.48 -11.63 2.33
N LEU A 150 1.26 -11.69 3.65
CA LEU A 150 2.25 -11.29 4.65
C LEU A 150 3.47 -12.22 4.65
N PHE A 151 3.28 -13.54 4.48
CA PHE A 151 4.40 -14.47 4.32
C PHE A 151 5.25 -14.18 3.07
N SER A 152 4.66 -13.57 2.04
CA SER A 152 5.39 -13.19 0.82
C SER A 152 6.19 -11.89 1.00
N CYS A 153 6.02 -11.17 2.12
CA CYS A 153 6.69 -9.90 2.44
C CYS A 153 7.88 -10.07 3.41
N ILE A 154 7.96 -11.20 4.11
CA ILE A 154 9.03 -11.59 5.05
C ILE A 154 10.02 -12.52 4.35
#